data_AF-F2D9H0-F1
#
_entry.id   AF-F2D9H0-F1
#
_cell.length_a   1.000
_cell.length_b   1.000
_cell.length_c   1.000
_cell.angle_alpha   90.00
_cell.angle_beta   90.00
_cell.angle_gamma   90.00
#
_symmetry.space_group_name_H-M   'P 1'
#
loop_
_entity.id
_entity.type
_entity.pdbx_description
1 polymer ?
#
loop_
_entity_poly.entity_id
_entity_poly.type
_entity_poly.pdbx_seq_one_letter_code
_entity_poly.pdbx_strand_id
1 'polypeptide(L)' 'MARDPVTVNGIGESDQGWLYMDPQGQEHGPFPMARMREWQQLGYFPEDFRVWKAGKSRRRRTILLVDAMRSH' A
#
# COMPACT_ATOMS: atom_id res chain seq x y z
N MET A 1 -31.10 -6.20 -13.77
CA MET A 1 -29.86 -5.44 -14.10
C MET A 1 -29.63 -4.39 -13.02
N ALA A 2 -28.90 -4.72 -11.94
CA ALA A 2 -28.41 -3.75 -10.98
C ALA A 2 -27.24 -4.38 -10.21
N ARG A 3 -26.09 -4.34 -10.89
CA ARG A 3 -24.70 -4.31 -10.40
C ARG A 3 -24.51 -4.78 -8.95
N ASP A 4 -23.93 -5.96 -8.85
CA ASP A 4 -23.29 -6.54 -7.68
C ASP A 4 -22.45 -5.47 -6.96
N PRO A 5 -22.66 -5.20 -5.66
CA PRO A 5 -21.67 -4.47 -4.90
C PRO A 5 -20.45 -5.39 -4.73
N VAL A 6 -19.45 -5.19 -5.57
CA VAL A 6 -18.07 -5.66 -5.33
C VAL A 6 -17.50 -4.91 -4.11
N THR A 7 -18.06 -5.17 -2.93
CA THR A 7 -17.37 -4.86 -1.67
C THR A 7 -16.47 -6.04 -1.37
N VAL A 8 -15.36 -6.09 -2.11
CA VAL A 8 -14.28 -7.03 -1.82
C VAL A 8 -13.72 -6.71 -0.41
N ASN A 9 -14.11 -7.57 0.51
CA ASN A 9 -13.35 -8.00 1.69
C ASN A 9 -13.02 -6.94 2.75
N GLY A 10 -14.05 -6.54 3.51
CA GLY A 10 -13.90 -6.03 4.88
C GLY A 10 -13.97 -7.16 5.90
N ILE A 11 -12.97 -8.04 5.96
CA ILE A 11 -12.82 -9.02 7.06
C ILE A 11 -11.35 -9.15 7.47
N GLY A 12 -10.98 -8.48 8.57
CA GLY A 12 -10.01 -9.01 9.53
C GLY A 12 -8.51 -8.74 9.35
N GLU A 13 -8.05 -7.92 8.40
CA GLU A 13 -6.60 -7.66 8.19
C GLU A 13 -6.21 -6.17 8.18
N SER A 14 -6.90 -5.33 8.95
CA SER A 14 -6.56 -3.89 9.08
C SER A 14 -5.17 -3.61 9.70
N ASP A 15 -4.43 -4.65 10.08
CA ASP A 15 -3.07 -4.57 10.60
C ASP A 15 -1.98 -4.92 9.55
N GLN A 16 -2.35 -5.36 8.35
CA GLN A 16 -1.41 -6.03 7.43
C GLN A 16 -1.39 -5.46 6.00
N GLY A 17 -1.38 -4.13 5.85
CA GLY A 17 -1.25 -3.45 4.55
C GLY A 17 -0.04 -2.50 4.49
N TRP A 18 0.12 -1.83 3.34
CA TRP A 18 1.19 -0.86 3.10
C TRP A 18 0.68 0.56 3.25
N LEU A 19 1.41 1.35 4.03
CA LEU A 19 1.21 2.78 4.20
C LEU A 19 2.33 3.51 3.46
N TYR A 20 2.02 4.72 2.99
CA TYR A 20 3.00 5.61 2.39
C TYR A 20 2.79 7.05 2.85
N MET A 21 3.82 7.87 2.66
CA MET A 21 3.75 9.31 2.86
C MET A 21 3.79 9.98 1.50
N ASP A 22 2.83 10.85 1.21
CA ASP A 22 2.84 11.63 -0.02
C ASP A 22 3.80 12.85 0.11
N PRO A 23 4.13 13.54 -0.99
CA PRO A 23 5.00 14.72 -0.96
C PRO A 23 4.54 15.87 -0.05
N GLN A 24 3.25 15.93 0.29
CA GLN A 24 2.68 16.90 1.22
C GLN A 24 2.83 16.47 2.69
N GLY A 25 3.41 15.30 2.95
CA GLY A 25 3.64 14.76 4.28
C GLY A 25 2.42 14.07 4.90
N GLN A 26 1.38 13.77 4.10
CA GLN A 26 0.20 13.04 4.56
C GLN A 26 0.41 11.53 4.45
N GLU A 27 0.00 10.82 5.49
CA GLU A 27 0.02 9.36 5.53
C GLU A 27 -1.22 8.81 4.84
N HIS A 28 -1.02 7.89 3.88
CA HIS A 28 -2.09 7.23 3.15
C HIS A 28 -1.98 5.70 3.30
N GLY A 29 -3.12 5.04 3.51
CA GLY A 29 -3.21 3.59 3.65
C GLY A 29 -4.05 3.18 4.87
N PRO A 30 -4.00 1.89 5.27
CA PRO A 30 -3.23 0.81 4.64
C PRO A 30 -3.84 0.32 3.32
N PHE A 31 -3.00 0.08 2.31
CA PHE A 31 -3.39 -0.49 1.02
C PHE A 31 -2.81 -1.89 0.80
N PRO A 32 -3.52 -2.78 0.09
CA PRO A 32 -2.97 -4.09 -0.26
C PRO A 32 -1.84 -3.96 -1.29
N MET A 33 -0.89 -4.90 -1.28
CA MET A 33 0.26 -4.88 -2.19
C MET A 33 -0.15 -4.86 -3.68
N ALA A 34 -1.26 -5.53 -4.01
CA ALA A 34 -1.82 -5.54 -5.36
C ALA A 34 -2.16 -4.11 -5.85
N ARG A 35 -2.75 -3.28 -5.00
CA ARG A 35 -3.08 -1.88 -5.32
C ARG A 35 -1.81 -1.04 -5.51
N MET A 36 -0.83 -1.22 -4.64
CA MET A 36 0.46 -0.51 -4.77
C MET A 36 1.20 -0.89 -6.06
N ARG A 37 1.13 -2.17 -6.48
CA ARG A 37 1.72 -2.67 -7.73
C ARG A 37 0.98 -2.14 -8.97
N GLU A 38 -0.34 -1.98 -8.91
CA GLU A 38 -1.11 -1.35 -9.99
C GLU A 38 -0.68 0.12 -10.17
N TRP A 39 -0.62 0.89 -9.08
CA TRP A 39 -0.16 2.29 -9.13
C TRP A 39 1.28 2.44 -9.60
N GLN A 40 2.19 1.53 -9.25
CA GLN A 40 3.54 1.53 -9.81
C GLN A 40 3.53 1.32 -11.32
N GLN A 41 2.76 0.34 -11.82
CA GLN A 41 2.67 0.05 -13.26
C GLN A 41 2.06 1.20 -14.06
N LEU A 42 1.14 1.94 -13.44
CA LEU A 42 0.52 3.13 -14.02
C LEU A 42 1.43 4.38 -13.92
N GLY A 43 2.57 4.30 -13.24
CA GLY A 43 3.53 5.41 -13.11
C GLY A 43 3.12 6.49 -12.09
N TYR A 44 2.24 6.19 -11.13
CA TYR A 44 1.84 7.14 -10.09
C TYR A 44 2.94 7.43 -9.06
N PHE A 45 3.89 6.49 -8.91
CA PHE A 45 4.95 6.59 -7.90
C PHE A 45 6.33 6.63 -8.56
N PRO A 46 7.23 7.49 -8.08
CA PRO A 46 8.62 7.49 -8.51
C PRO A 46 9.36 6.22 -8.04
N GLU A 47 10.52 5.94 -8.63
CA GLU A 47 11.33 4.77 -8.27
C GLU A 47 11.85 4.81 -6.81
N ASP A 48 12.06 6.00 -6.24
CA ASP A 48 12.44 6.17 -4.81
C ASP A 48 11.24 6.18 -3.85
N PHE A 49 10.04 5.81 -4.30
CA PHE A 49 8.86 5.89 -3.44
C PHE A 49 8.92 4.91 -2.27
N ARG A 50 8.69 5.40 -1.05
CA ARG A 50 8.89 4.64 0.19
C ARG A 50 7.56 4.27 0.86
N VAL A 51 7.49 3.02 1.30
CA VAL A 51 6.31 2.42 1.92
C VAL A 51 6.71 1.67 3.20
N TRP A 52 5.77 1.49 4.11
CA TRP A 52 5.97 0.66 5.31
C TRP A 52 4.74 -0.17 5.62
N LYS A 53 4.93 -1.30 6.32
CA LYS A 53 3.80 -2.14 6.73
C LYS A 53 3.07 -1.54 7.93
N ALA A 54 1.74 -1.62 7.89
CA ALA A 54 0.87 -1.38 9.04
C ALA A 54 1.18 -2.42 10.14
N GLY A 55 0.83 -2.11 11.38
CA GLY A 55 0.79 -3.09 12.47
C GLY A 55 2.12 -3.51 13.13
N LYS A 56 3.22 -3.61 12.38
CA LYS A 56 4.52 -3.88 13.01
C LYS A 56 5.03 -2.65 13.75
N SER A 57 5.35 -2.81 15.03
CA SER A 57 5.89 -1.78 15.92
C SER A 57 6.80 -0.81 15.17
N ARG A 58 6.39 0.46 15.12
CA ARG A 58 6.76 1.59 14.24
C ARG A 58 8.25 1.99 14.19
N ARG A 59 9.17 1.05 14.33
CA ARG A 59 10.61 1.30 14.41
C ARG A 59 11.25 1.29 13.03
N ARG A 60 10.90 2.30 12.22
CA ARG A 60 11.81 2.91 11.23
C ARG A 60 12.24 2.08 10.01
N ARG A 61 11.42 1.16 9.50
CA ARG A 61 11.73 0.49 8.23
C ARG A 61 10.72 0.87 7.17
N THR A 62 10.92 2.07 6.60
CA THR A 62 10.39 2.33 5.26
C THR A 62 11.30 1.64 4.26
N ILE A 63 10.71 0.98 3.27
CA ILE A 63 11.43 0.35 2.17
C ILE A 63 10.91 0.92 0.85
N LEU A 64 11.67 0.77 -0.22
CA LEU A 64 11.19 1.19 -1.54
C LEU A 64 9.99 0.32 -1.94
N LEU A 65 9.00 0.93 -2.58
CA LEU A 65 7.84 0.22 -3.09
C LEU A 65 8.27 -0.89 -4.05
N VAL A 66 9.27 -0.62 -4.90
CA VAL A 66 9.86 -1.62 -5.81
C VAL A 66 10.50 -2.79 -5.07
N ASP A 67 11.12 -2.55 -3.92
CA ASP A 67 11.73 -3.59 -3.09
C ASP A 67 10.66 -4.41 -2.37
N ALA A 68 9.63 -3.73 -1.83
CA ALA A 68 8.44 -4.36 -1.25
C ALA A 68 7.75 -5.32 -2.22
N MET A 69 7.70 -4.98 -3.52
CA MET A 69 7.14 -5.81 -4.58
C MET A 69 7.99 -7.01 -4.97
N ARG A 70 9.30 -6.95 -4.74
CA ARG A 70 10.25 -8.03 -5.06
C ARG A 70 10.41 -9.02 -3.92
N SER A 71 10.17 -8.58 -2.69
CA SER A 71 10.29 -9.40 -1.48
C SER A 71 9.10 -10.37 -1.25
N HIS A 72 8.11 -10.43 -2.15
CA HIS A 72 6.89 -11.24 -2.01
C HIS A 72 6.42 -11.79 -3.36
#